data_AF-A0A7X9CK98-F1
#
_entry.id   AF-A0A7X9CK98-F1
#
_cell.length_a   1.000
_cell.length_b   1.000
_cell.length_c   1.000
_cell.angle_alpha   90.00
_cell.angle_beta   90.00
_cell.angle_gamma   90.00
#
_symmetry.space_group_name_H-M   'P 1'
#
loop_
_entity.id
_entity.type
_entity.pdbx_description
1 polymer ?
#
loop_
_entity_poly.entity_id
_entity_poly.type
_entity_poly.pdbx_seq_one_letter_code
_entity_poly.pdbx_strand_id
1 'polypeptide(L)'
;MKVVMKVLLALAIVLLAYICWQSIKGTEDFNAEVARRDNAVIQRLVDIRTAQVALRGQTGSYTASFDTLSQFVKDGRIATLIKEGDLTESQLEEGMTEVKAMQIIRTGNEAAIRAAGLWDDAKNAPQLVRDSIFSPAVQVLYPNRSSFSIDSLRYVPFSNGAEFEMAVDSLITASGYPIQVFEAKTHYRTYLGDLDKKLLDQKIQEVLDRPGNKYPGMQVGSLEVANNNAGNWE
;
A
#
# COMPACT_ATOMS: atom_id res chain seq x y z
N MET A 1 -8.12 39.02 -56.49
CA MET A 1 -8.20 37.54 -56.35
C MET A 1 -6.95 36.90 -55.79
N LYS A 2 -5.76 37.02 -56.42
CA LYS A 2 -4.52 36.36 -55.94
C LYS A 2 -4.11 36.74 -54.50
N VAL A 3 -4.22 38.02 -54.12
CA VAL A 3 -3.85 38.49 -52.77
C VAL A 3 -4.85 37.99 -51.71
N VAL A 4 -6.15 38.10 -51.98
CA VAL A 4 -7.22 37.60 -51.09
C VAL A 4 -7.05 36.10 -50.82
N MET A 5 -6.74 35.31 -51.85
CA MET A 5 -6.53 33.88 -51.71
C MET A 5 -5.27 33.55 -50.90
N LYS A 6 -4.17 34.30 -51.07
CA LYS A 6 -2.97 34.15 -50.24
C LYS A 6 -3.23 34.48 -48.76
N VAL A 7 -4.01 35.53 -48.49
CA VAL A 7 -4.36 35.92 -47.11
C VAL A 7 -5.26 34.88 -46.45
N LEU A 8 -6.28 34.37 -47.16
CA LEU A 8 -7.14 33.29 -46.66
C LEU A 8 -6.34 32.00 -46.39
N LEU A 9 -5.41 31.66 -47.28
CA LEU A 9 -4.58 30.47 -47.13
C LEU A 9 -3.60 30.61 -45.95
N ALA A 10 -3.04 31.80 -45.74
CA ALA A 10 -2.22 32.09 -44.56
C ALA A 10 -3.03 31.99 -43.25
N LEU A 11 -4.26 32.54 -43.22
CA LEU A 11 -5.16 32.40 -42.07
C LEU A 11 -5.52 30.92 -41.80
N ALA A 12 -5.79 30.14 -42.85
CA ALA A 12 -6.05 28.72 -42.73
C ALA A 12 -4.84 27.95 -42.17
N ILE A 13 -3.62 28.29 -42.59
CA ILE A 13 -2.39 27.69 -42.05
C ILE A 13 -2.24 27.99 -40.55
N VAL A 14 -2.47 29.24 -40.13
CA VAL A 14 -2.40 29.62 -38.71
C VAL A 14 -3.47 28.90 -37.88
N LEU A 15 -4.71 28.82 -38.40
CA LEU A 15 -5.79 28.07 -37.78
C LEU A 15 -5.43 26.59 -37.61
N LEU A 16 -4.93 25.94 -38.66
CA LEU A 16 -4.54 24.54 -38.63
C LEU A 16 -3.37 24.30 -37.66
N ALA A 17 -2.37 25.18 -37.65
CA ALA A 17 -1.27 25.11 -36.70
C ALA A 17 -1.76 25.19 -35.25
N TYR A 18 -2.72 26.08 -34.97
CA TYR A 18 -3.35 26.20 -33.66
C TYR A 18 -4.14 24.94 -33.27
N ILE A 19 -4.94 24.37 -34.18
CA ILE A 19 -5.70 23.13 -33.93
C ILE A 19 -4.76 21.96 -33.65
N CYS A 20 -3.67 21.81 -34.42
CA CYS A 20 -2.67 20.76 -34.18
C CYS A 20 -2.00 20.93 -32.81
N TRP A 21 -1.62 22.15 -32.44
CA TRP A 21 -1.04 22.42 -31.14
C TRP A 21 -2.01 22.13 -29.99
N GLN A 22 -3.26 22.57 -30.11
CA GLN A 22 -4.30 22.35 -29.08
C GLN A 22 -4.62 20.85 -28.93
N SER A 23 -4.62 20.09 -30.03
CA SER A 23 -4.83 18.63 -29.99
C SER A 23 -3.74 17.92 -29.17
N ILE A 24 -2.46 18.21 -29.45
CA ILE A 24 -1.32 17.60 -28.74
C ILE A 24 -1.28 18.05 -27.27
N LYS A 25 -1.47 19.34 -27.02
CA LYS A 25 -1.48 19.91 -25.66
C LYS A 25 -2.61 19.33 -24.82
N GLY A 26 -3.82 19.22 -25.37
CA GLY A 26 -4.99 18.73 -24.65
C GLY A 26 -4.81 17.29 -24.15
N THR A 27 -4.23 16.41 -24.96
CA THR A 27 -3.92 15.04 -24.54
C THR A 27 -2.80 14.98 -23.50
N GLU A 28 -1.78 15.82 -23.63
CA GLU A 28 -0.67 15.85 -22.67
C GLU A 28 -1.11 16.37 -21.31
N ASP A 29 -1.86 17.47 -21.27
CA ASP A 29 -2.38 18.06 -20.03
C ASP A 29 -3.35 17.08 -19.33
N PHE A 30 -4.16 16.36 -20.10
CA PHE A 30 -5.01 15.28 -19.57
C PHE A 30 -4.18 14.16 -18.95
N ASN A 31 -3.17 13.64 -19.66
CA ASN A 31 -2.33 12.55 -19.16
C ASN A 31 -1.54 12.96 -17.92
N ALA A 32 -1.01 14.18 -17.88
CA ALA A 32 -0.30 14.73 -16.72
C ALA A 32 -1.22 14.83 -15.50
N GLU A 33 -2.45 15.32 -15.70
CA GLU A 33 -3.44 15.45 -14.63
C GLU A 33 -3.95 14.09 -14.15
N VAL A 34 -4.18 13.15 -15.07
CA VAL A 34 -4.48 11.75 -14.74
C VAL A 34 -3.37 11.15 -13.91
N ALA A 35 -2.10 11.24 -14.33
CA ALA A 35 -0.97 10.71 -13.59
C ALA A 35 -0.86 11.32 -12.18
N ARG A 36 -1.10 12.63 -12.04
CA ARG A 36 -1.12 13.32 -10.74
C ARG A 36 -2.18 12.75 -9.81
N ARG A 37 -3.40 12.52 -10.31
CA ARG A 37 -4.51 12.01 -9.52
C ARG A 37 -4.40 10.51 -9.25
N ASP A 38 -4.03 9.74 -10.26
CA ASP A 38 -3.72 8.31 -10.17
C ASP A 38 -2.68 8.07 -9.06
N ASN A 39 -1.59 8.84 -9.03
CA ASN A 39 -0.57 8.73 -7.98
C ASN A 39 -1.14 8.96 -6.57
N ALA A 40 -2.00 9.96 -6.38
CA ALA A 40 -2.60 10.22 -5.07
C ALA A 40 -3.56 9.09 -4.64
N VAL A 41 -4.36 8.58 -5.57
CA VAL A 41 -5.28 7.46 -5.35
C VAL A 41 -4.51 6.18 -5.06
N ILE A 42 -3.46 5.88 -5.83
CA ILE A 42 -2.55 4.75 -5.62
C ILE A 42 -1.92 4.82 -4.23
N GLN A 43 -1.36 5.98 -3.85
CA GLN A 43 -0.80 6.15 -2.51
C GLN A 43 -1.83 5.86 -1.41
N ARG A 44 -3.09 6.27 -1.62
CA ARG A 44 -4.18 5.98 -0.67
C ARG A 44 -4.53 4.49 -0.61
N LEU A 45 -4.57 3.80 -1.74
CA LEU A 45 -4.80 2.35 -1.80
C LEU A 45 -3.63 1.57 -1.18
N VAL A 46 -2.39 2.03 -1.37
CA VAL A 46 -1.21 1.47 -0.71
C VAL A 46 -1.29 1.66 0.80
N ASP A 47 -1.78 2.82 1.27
CA ASP A 47 -2.00 3.05 2.70
C ASP A 47 -3.05 2.07 3.26
N ILE A 48 -4.18 1.90 2.55
CA ILE A 48 -5.24 0.93 2.92
C ILE A 48 -4.67 -0.50 2.96
N ARG A 49 -3.92 -0.91 1.92
CA ARG A 49 -3.26 -2.22 1.87
C ARG A 49 -2.34 -2.45 3.06
N THR A 50 -1.52 -1.45 3.39
CA THR A 50 -0.58 -1.51 4.51
C THR A 50 -1.33 -1.71 5.84
N ALA A 51 -2.41 -0.96 6.06
CA ALA A 51 -3.24 -1.12 7.25
C ALA A 51 -3.93 -2.48 7.31
N GLN A 52 -4.47 -2.98 6.20
CA GLN A 52 -5.13 -4.28 6.11
C GLN A 52 -4.19 -5.44 6.42
N VAL A 53 -2.99 -5.43 5.82
CA VAL A 53 -1.97 -6.46 6.07
C VAL A 53 -1.54 -6.45 7.54
N ALA A 54 -1.34 -5.26 8.12
CA ALA A 54 -0.98 -5.13 9.53
C ALA A 54 -2.12 -5.58 10.47
N LEU A 55 -3.36 -5.23 10.16
CA LEU A 55 -4.55 -5.66 10.91
C LEU A 55 -4.66 -7.19 10.90
N ARG A 56 -4.51 -7.81 9.73
CA ARG A 56 -4.50 -9.28 9.60
C ARG A 56 -3.34 -9.91 10.36
N GLY A 57 -2.17 -9.28 10.36
CA GLY A 57 -1.01 -9.74 11.14
C GLY A 57 -1.27 -9.82 12.64
N GLN A 58 -2.15 -8.98 13.18
CA GLN A 58 -2.47 -8.96 14.61
C GLN A 58 -3.75 -9.71 14.98
N THR A 59 -4.81 -9.56 14.19
CA THR A 59 -6.14 -10.10 14.49
C THR A 59 -6.40 -11.43 13.80
N GLY A 60 -5.56 -11.80 12.83
CA GLY A 60 -5.74 -12.97 11.98
C GLY A 60 -6.67 -12.76 10.79
N SER A 61 -7.30 -11.57 10.63
CA SER A 61 -8.24 -11.32 9.54
C SER A 61 -8.21 -9.89 8.99
N TYR A 62 -8.56 -9.73 7.71
CA TYR A 62 -8.90 -8.46 7.06
C TYR A 62 -10.29 -7.97 7.50
N THR A 63 -10.58 -6.69 7.25
CA THR A 63 -11.89 -6.09 7.53
C THR A 63 -12.49 -5.40 6.30
N ALA A 64 -13.82 -5.45 6.16
CA ALA A 64 -14.55 -4.66 5.17
C ALA A 64 -14.97 -3.27 5.71
N SER A 65 -14.75 -2.98 7.00
CA SER A 65 -15.14 -1.72 7.62
C SER A 65 -13.99 -0.73 7.71
N PHE A 66 -14.16 0.45 7.11
CA PHE A 66 -13.24 1.57 7.29
C PHE A 66 -13.18 2.08 8.74
N ASP A 67 -14.24 1.93 9.53
CA ASP A 67 -14.22 2.33 10.95
C ASP A 67 -13.25 1.45 11.73
N THR A 68 -13.34 0.12 11.56
CA THR A 68 -12.43 -0.83 12.21
C THR A 68 -10.99 -0.60 11.76
N LEU A 69 -10.78 -0.38 10.46
CA LEU A 69 -9.44 -0.14 9.92
C LEU A 69 -8.84 1.17 10.47
N SER A 70 -9.62 2.26 10.49
CA SER A 70 -9.17 3.57 10.97
C SER A 70 -8.91 3.54 12.48
N GLN A 71 -9.76 2.86 13.25
CA GLN A 71 -9.57 2.68 14.68
C GLN A 71 -8.29 1.89 14.98
N PHE A 72 -8.01 0.82 14.22
CA PHE A 72 -6.77 0.07 14.35
C PHE A 72 -5.54 0.94 14.08
N VAL A 73 -5.56 1.75 13.02
CA VAL A 73 -4.42 2.63 12.72
C VAL A 73 -4.23 3.70 13.81
N LYS A 74 -5.32 4.19 14.39
CA LYS A 74 -5.32 5.26 15.40
C LYS A 74 -4.87 4.79 16.79
N ASP A 75 -5.46 3.70 17.28
CA ASP A 75 -5.30 3.26 18.68
C ASP A 75 -4.47 1.97 18.79
N GLY A 76 -4.27 1.27 17.67
CA GLY A 76 -3.54 0.02 17.63
C GLY A 76 -2.06 0.19 17.96
N ARG A 77 -1.46 -0.88 18.47
CA ARG A 77 -0.02 -1.00 18.68
C ARG A 77 0.49 -2.17 17.88
N ILE A 78 1.60 -2.00 17.18
CA ILE A 78 2.28 -3.07 16.46
C ILE A 78 3.40 -3.59 17.35
N ALA A 79 3.38 -4.89 17.60
CA ALA A 79 4.48 -5.60 18.24
C ALA A 79 5.58 -5.83 17.21
N THR A 80 6.75 -5.24 17.44
CA THR A 80 7.96 -5.53 16.66
C THR A 80 8.88 -6.40 17.50
N LEU A 81 9.24 -7.56 16.98
CA LEU A 81 10.21 -8.45 17.59
C LEU A 81 11.61 -7.87 17.42
N ILE A 82 12.27 -7.61 18.54
CA ILE A 82 13.67 -7.25 18.58
C ILE A 82 14.46 -8.49 19.02
N LYS A 83 15.55 -8.76 18.30
CA LYS A 83 16.58 -9.72 18.70
C LYS A 83 17.87 -8.93 18.87
N GLU A 84 18.45 -8.97 20.06
CA GLU A 84 19.74 -8.38 20.35
C GLU A 84 20.72 -9.45 20.84
N GLY A 85 21.97 -9.30 20.42
CA GLY A 85 23.06 -10.23 20.72
C GLY A 85 23.03 -11.50 19.88
N ASP A 86 24.16 -12.21 19.91
CA ASP A 86 24.36 -13.52 19.30
C ASP A 86 25.21 -14.39 20.22
N LEU A 87 25.10 -15.72 20.07
CA LEU A 87 25.95 -16.67 20.79
C LEU A 87 27.40 -16.57 20.31
N THR A 88 28.35 -16.79 21.22
CA THR A 88 29.77 -16.89 20.86
C THR A 88 30.07 -18.26 20.24
N GLU A 89 31.17 -18.35 19.50
CA GLU A 89 31.61 -19.60 18.85
C GLU A 89 31.80 -20.74 19.87
N SER A 90 32.41 -20.46 21.02
CA SER A 90 32.58 -21.43 22.11
C SER A 90 31.24 -21.93 22.68
N GLN A 91 30.23 -21.07 22.82
CA GLN A 91 28.90 -21.49 23.27
C GLN A 91 28.24 -22.44 22.26
N LEU A 92 28.42 -22.17 20.96
CA LEU A 92 27.91 -23.01 19.88
C LEU A 92 28.62 -24.38 19.85
N GLU A 93 29.93 -24.42 20.04
CA GLU A 93 30.73 -25.66 20.15
C GLU A 93 30.32 -26.53 21.34
N GLU A 94 29.96 -25.90 22.47
CA GLU A 94 29.41 -26.58 23.65
C GLU A 94 27.95 -27.06 23.46
N GLY A 95 27.38 -26.86 22.26
CA GLY A 95 26.03 -27.30 21.91
C GLY A 95 24.91 -26.39 22.44
N MET A 96 25.24 -25.15 22.81
CA MET A 96 24.26 -24.11 23.13
C MET A 96 23.53 -23.68 21.85
N THR A 97 22.21 -23.55 21.94
CA THR A 97 21.39 -23.00 20.85
C THR A 97 20.64 -21.78 21.37
N GLU A 98 20.24 -20.87 20.47
CA GLU A 98 19.48 -19.67 20.88
C GLU A 98 18.21 -20.03 21.66
N VAL A 99 17.57 -21.14 21.32
CA VAL A 99 16.38 -21.64 22.03
C VAL A 99 16.71 -22.01 23.47
N LYS A 100 17.79 -22.78 23.69
CA LYS A 100 18.25 -23.16 25.03
C LYS A 100 18.69 -21.95 25.83
N ALA A 101 19.46 -21.05 25.21
CA ALA A 101 19.94 -19.83 25.84
C ALA A 101 18.78 -18.93 26.28
N MET A 102 17.80 -18.72 25.41
CA MET A 102 16.59 -17.96 25.75
C MET A 102 15.76 -18.64 26.84
N GLN A 103 15.73 -19.98 26.91
CA GLN A 103 15.05 -20.68 27.99
C GLN A 103 15.69 -20.40 29.35
N ILE A 104 17.04 -20.39 29.41
CA ILE A 104 17.80 -20.04 30.63
C ILE A 104 17.55 -18.57 30.99
N ILE A 105 17.63 -17.65 30.02
CA ILE A 105 17.44 -16.21 30.23
C ILE A 105 16.01 -15.90 30.73
N ARG A 106 15.00 -16.54 30.15
CA ARG A 106 13.58 -16.38 30.56
C ARG A 106 13.28 -16.85 31.98
N THR A 107 14.15 -17.67 32.59
CA THR A 107 13.97 -18.05 33.99
C THR A 107 14.16 -16.88 34.96
N GLY A 108 14.83 -15.80 34.53
CA GLY A 108 15.12 -14.64 35.37
C GLY A 108 16.15 -14.91 36.49
N ASN A 109 16.72 -16.12 36.55
CA ASN A 109 17.72 -16.46 37.54
C ASN A 109 19.11 -16.01 37.07
N GLU A 110 19.55 -14.85 37.58
CA GLU A 110 20.84 -14.25 37.22
C GLU A 110 22.03 -15.19 37.43
N ALA A 111 22.05 -15.96 38.52
CA ALA A 111 23.14 -16.90 38.80
C ALA A 111 23.22 -18.01 37.74
N ALA A 112 22.07 -18.51 37.27
CA ALA A 112 22.01 -19.50 36.21
C ALA A 112 22.43 -18.92 34.85
N ILE A 113 22.06 -17.67 34.57
CA ILE A 113 22.43 -16.97 33.33
C ILE A 113 23.95 -16.72 33.28
N ARG A 114 24.54 -16.26 34.39
CA ARG A 114 25.99 -16.07 34.53
C ARG A 114 26.75 -17.39 34.45
N ALA A 115 26.25 -18.45 35.10
CA ALA A 115 26.86 -19.78 35.02
C ALA A 115 26.84 -20.38 33.61
N ALA A 116 25.83 -20.03 32.80
CA ALA A 116 25.74 -20.41 31.40
C ALA A 116 26.57 -19.51 30.46
N GLY A 117 27.29 -18.51 30.99
CA GLY A 117 28.06 -17.55 30.20
C GLY A 117 27.20 -16.61 29.35
N LEU A 118 25.90 -16.50 29.62
CA LEU A 118 24.93 -15.73 28.83
C LEU A 118 24.72 -14.31 29.39
N TRP A 119 25.67 -13.80 30.19
CA TRP A 119 25.59 -12.48 30.80
C TRP A 119 26.62 -11.55 30.17
N ASP A 120 26.19 -10.36 29.76
CA ASP A 120 27.05 -9.30 29.26
C ASP A 120 27.39 -8.35 30.43
N ASP A 121 28.60 -8.46 30.96
CA ASP A 121 29.05 -7.63 32.09
C ASP A 121 29.21 -6.15 31.74
N ALA A 122 29.44 -5.79 30.47
CA ALA A 122 29.54 -4.40 30.05
C ALA A 122 28.17 -3.70 30.05
N LYS A 123 27.11 -4.44 29.71
CA LYS A 123 25.73 -3.94 29.74
C LYS A 123 25.01 -4.22 31.06
N ASN A 124 25.58 -5.07 31.91
CA ASN A 124 24.95 -5.61 33.11
C ASN A 124 23.54 -6.18 32.82
N ALA A 125 23.43 -6.97 31.75
CA ALA A 125 22.19 -7.56 31.27
C ALA A 125 22.46 -8.90 30.55
N PRO A 126 21.44 -9.74 30.30
CA PRO A 126 21.60 -10.93 29.47
C PRO A 126 22.18 -10.61 28.08
N GLN A 127 23.10 -11.45 27.61
CA GLN A 127 23.75 -11.34 26.30
C GLN A 127 22.75 -11.37 25.14
N LEU A 128 21.69 -12.17 25.28
CA LEU A 128 20.63 -12.30 24.29
C LEU A 128 19.34 -11.71 24.83
N VAL A 129 18.72 -10.84 24.05
CA VAL A 129 17.38 -10.31 24.34
C VAL A 129 16.49 -10.60 23.15
N ARG A 130 15.34 -11.21 23.42
CA ARG A 130 14.27 -11.36 22.43
C ARG A 130 12.97 -10.91 23.05
N ASP A 131 12.61 -9.66 22.79
CA ASP A 131 11.42 -9.03 23.34
C ASP A 131 10.60 -8.35 22.23
N SER A 132 9.35 -8.06 22.53
CA SER A 132 8.44 -7.33 21.65
C SER A 132 8.30 -5.90 22.14
N ILE A 133 8.67 -4.94 21.30
CA ILE A 133 8.33 -3.53 21.56
C ILE A 133 6.99 -3.23 20.91
N PHE A 134 6.11 -2.60 21.68
CA PHE A 134 4.82 -2.12 21.20
C PHE A 134 4.94 -0.66 20.78
N SER A 135 4.88 -0.41 19.48
CA SER A 135 4.91 0.93 18.92
C SER A 135 3.52 1.31 18.37
N PRO A 136 3.12 2.59 18.39
CA PRO A 136 1.84 3.02 17.80
C PRO A 136 1.75 2.62 16.32
N ALA A 137 0.61 2.06 15.91
CA ALA A 137 0.43 1.52 14.56
C ALA A 137 0.72 2.58 13.48
N VAL A 138 0.19 3.80 13.64
CA VAL A 138 0.45 4.91 12.72
C VAL A 138 1.94 5.19 12.49
N GLN A 139 2.78 5.14 13.53
CA GLN A 139 4.21 5.44 13.40
C GLN A 139 4.97 4.34 12.66
N VAL A 140 4.59 3.07 12.91
CA VAL A 140 5.22 1.91 12.29
C VAL A 140 4.79 1.75 10.84
N LEU A 141 3.51 1.97 10.53
CA LEU A 141 2.96 1.79 9.19
C LEU A 141 3.29 2.96 8.26
N TYR A 142 3.39 4.17 8.79
CA TYR A 142 3.51 5.39 7.99
C TYR A 142 4.67 6.29 8.43
N PRO A 143 5.90 5.76 8.60
CA PRO A 143 7.03 6.52 9.17
C PRO A 143 7.41 7.75 8.32
N ASN A 144 7.18 7.68 7.00
CA ASN A 144 7.55 8.73 6.05
C ASN A 144 6.35 9.60 5.62
N ARG A 145 5.19 9.48 6.26
CA ARG A 145 3.98 10.23 5.87
C ARG A 145 3.74 11.39 6.85
N SER A 146 4.35 12.54 6.57
CA SER A 146 4.28 13.74 7.42
C SER A 146 2.89 14.40 7.48
N SER A 147 2.04 14.18 6.48
CA SER A 147 0.70 14.77 6.37
C SER A 147 -0.42 13.72 6.30
N PHE A 148 -0.22 12.56 6.94
CA PHE A 148 -1.21 11.48 6.94
C PHE A 148 -2.35 11.76 7.91
N SER A 149 -3.56 11.92 7.38
CA SER A 149 -4.78 11.92 8.17
C SER A 149 -5.45 10.55 8.08
N ILE A 150 -5.55 9.88 9.22
CA ILE A 150 -6.19 8.57 9.36
C ILE A 150 -7.67 8.65 8.95
N ASP A 151 -8.35 9.71 9.37
CA ASP A 151 -9.79 9.91 9.06
C ASP A 151 -10.03 10.08 7.55
N SER A 152 -9.00 10.48 6.81
CA SER A 152 -9.11 10.60 5.36
C SER A 152 -8.99 9.25 4.63
N LEU A 153 -8.53 8.17 5.28
CA LEU A 153 -8.18 6.89 4.64
C LEU A 153 -9.30 6.32 3.75
N ARG A 154 -10.55 6.54 4.16
CA ARG A 154 -11.77 6.15 3.47
C ARG A 154 -12.04 6.89 2.15
N TYR A 155 -11.61 8.13 2.05
CA TYR A 155 -12.02 9.02 0.96
C TYR A 155 -11.05 8.96 -0.22
N VAL A 156 -11.62 8.90 -1.42
CA VAL A 156 -10.88 8.94 -2.68
C VAL A 156 -10.39 10.38 -2.92
N PRO A 157 -9.09 10.62 -3.11
CA PRO A 157 -8.60 11.95 -3.50
C PRO A 157 -9.29 12.48 -4.76
N PHE A 158 -9.55 13.78 -4.84
CA PHE A 158 -10.18 14.45 -6.00
C PHE A 158 -11.62 14.03 -6.32
N SER A 159 -12.33 13.37 -5.40
CA SER A 159 -13.66 12.79 -5.66
C SER A 159 -14.84 13.52 -4.99
N ASN A 160 -14.62 14.73 -4.46
CA ASN A 160 -15.62 15.48 -3.69
C ASN A 160 -16.22 14.67 -2.51
N GLY A 161 -15.42 13.81 -1.88
CA GLY A 161 -15.84 13.04 -0.70
C GLY A 161 -16.39 11.65 -1.01
N ALA A 162 -16.23 11.13 -2.22
CA ALA A 162 -16.52 9.73 -2.50
C ALA A 162 -15.60 8.80 -1.69
N GLU A 163 -16.12 7.65 -1.31
CA GLU A 163 -15.42 6.65 -0.51
C GLU A 163 -14.89 5.51 -1.41
N PHE A 164 -13.81 4.87 -1.00
CA PHE A 164 -13.38 3.61 -1.61
C PHE A 164 -14.39 2.51 -1.30
N GLU A 165 -14.59 1.60 -2.24
CA GLU A 165 -15.30 0.35 -2.00
C GLU A 165 -14.31 -0.65 -1.40
N MET A 166 -14.69 -1.33 -0.31
CA MET A 166 -13.84 -2.29 0.37
C MET A 166 -14.61 -3.55 0.73
N ALA A 167 -14.02 -4.72 0.49
CA ALA A 167 -14.61 -6.02 0.75
C ALA A 167 -13.55 -7.04 1.14
N VAL A 168 -13.99 -8.11 1.80
CA VAL A 168 -13.15 -9.24 2.20
C VAL A 168 -13.87 -10.55 1.88
N ASP A 169 -13.10 -11.58 1.53
CA ASP A 169 -13.63 -12.91 1.27
C ASP A 169 -12.59 -13.99 1.62
N SER A 170 -12.94 -15.27 1.49
CA SER A 170 -12.03 -16.41 1.65
C SER A 170 -12.03 -17.29 0.42
N LEU A 171 -10.86 -17.43 -0.21
CA LEU A 171 -10.63 -18.30 -1.34
C LEU A 171 -10.06 -19.64 -0.89
N ILE A 172 -10.50 -20.73 -1.52
CA ILE A 172 -9.88 -22.04 -1.35
C ILE A 172 -8.76 -22.19 -2.38
N THR A 173 -7.53 -22.43 -1.92
CA THR A 173 -6.41 -22.71 -2.83
C THR A 173 -6.58 -24.05 -3.52
N ALA A 174 -5.80 -24.29 -4.57
CA ALA A 174 -5.69 -25.62 -5.20
C ALA A 174 -5.26 -26.72 -4.21
N SER A 175 -4.59 -26.36 -3.11
CA SER A 175 -4.20 -27.26 -2.01
C SER A 175 -5.29 -27.47 -0.94
N GLY A 176 -6.48 -26.87 -1.09
CA GLY A 176 -7.60 -27.02 -0.16
C GLY A 176 -7.53 -26.16 1.10
N TYR A 177 -6.59 -25.21 1.17
CA TYR A 177 -6.44 -24.33 2.33
C TYR A 177 -7.20 -23.01 2.12
N PRO A 178 -8.00 -22.54 3.09
CA PRO A 178 -8.67 -21.26 2.99
C PRO A 178 -7.69 -20.10 3.19
N ILE A 179 -7.60 -19.23 2.20
CA ILE A 179 -6.85 -17.97 2.26
C ILE A 179 -7.85 -16.82 2.24
N GLN A 180 -7.78 -15.98 3.26
CA GLN A 180 -8.54 -14.74 3.25
C GLN A 180 -7.92 -13.75 2.27
N VAL A 181 -8.77 -13.07 1.51
CA VAL A 181 -8.41 -12.00 0.57
C VAL A 181 -9.20 -10.74 0.91
N PHE A 182 -8.69 -9.60 0.44
CA PHE A 182 -9.41 -8.34 0.51
C PHE A 182 -9.32 -7.63 -0.85
N GLU A 183 -10.24 -6.72 -1.07
CA GLU A 183 -10.26 -5.83 -2.22
C GLU A 183 -10.61 -4.43 -1.74
N ALA A 184 -9.87 -3.43 -2.23
CA ALA A 184 -10.26 -2.03 -2.12
C ALA A 184 -10.14 -1.36 -3.50
N LYS A 185 -11.16 -0.61 -3.93
CA LYS A 185 -11.23 -0.09 -5.30
C LYS A 185 -12.00 1.22 -5.43
N THR A 186 -11.76 1.91 -6.54
CA THR A 186 -12.51 3.09 -6.99
C THR A 186 -12.51 3.19 -8.51
N HIS A 187 -13.63 3.59 -9.10
CA HIS A 187 -13.74 3.81 -10.54
C HIS A 187 -12.95 5.05 -11.00
N TYR A 188 -12.47 5.05 -12.25
CA TYR A 188 -11.82 6.24 -12.84
C TYR A 188 -12.74 7.47 -12.83
N ARG A 189 -14.04 7.27 -13.12
CA ARG A 189 -15.02 8.36 -13.14
C ARG A 189 -15.17 9.06 -11.79
N THR A 190 -14.87 8.38 -10.69
CA THR A 190 -14.99 8.93 -9.34
C THR A 190 -14.04 10.11 -9.08
N TYR A 191 -12.83 10.07 -9.66
CA TYR A 191 -11.80 11.08 -9.38
C TYR A 191 -11.23 11.75 -10.63
N LEU A 192 -11.63 11.32 -11.83
CA LEU A 192 -11.28 11.93 -13.11
C LEU A 192 -12.50 12.52 -13.84
N GLY A 193 -13.70 12.44 -13.26
CA GLY A 193 -14.97 12.74 -13.95
C GLY A 193 -15.17 14.19 -14.39
N ASP A 194 -14.39 15.11 -13.83
CA ASP A 194 -14.32 16.54 -14.18
C ASP A 194 -13.35 16.84 -15.33
N LEU A 195 -12.53 15.89 -15.75
CA LEU A 195 -11.63 16.03 -16.90
C LEU A 195 -12.39 15.86 -18.24
N ASP A 196 -11.65 15.94 -19.36
CA ASP A 196 -12.24 15.73 -20.69
C ASP A 196 -12.91 14.35 -20.79
N LYS A 197 -14.23 14.36 -21.00
CA LYS A 197 -15.05 13.15 -21.00
C LYS A 197 -14.69 12.18 -22.11
N LYS A 198 -14.28 12.68 -23.29
CA LYS A 198 -13.92 11.81 -24.42
C LYS A 198 -12.63 11.07 -24.12
N LEU A 199 -11.63 11.77 -23.60
CA LEU A 199 -10.35 11.16 -23.22
C LEU A 199 -10.51 10.19 -22.03
N LEU A 200 -11.39 10.52 -21.07
CA LEU A 200 -11.74 9.62 -19.98
C LEU A 200 -12.43 8.35 -20.46
N ASP A 201 -13.43 8.47 -21.34
CA ASP A 201 -14.15 7.34 -21.92
C ASP A 201 -13.19 6.46 -22.73
N GLN A 202 -12.27 7.07 -23.48
CA GLN A 202 -11.20 6.34 -24.18
C GLN A 202 -10.32 5.55 -23.21
N LYS A 203 -9.81 6.18 -22.14
CA LYS A 203 -8.99 5.50 -21.11
C LYS A 203 -9.73 4.33 -20.46
N ILE A 204 -11.04 4.49 -20.19
CA ILE A 204 -11.88 3.41 -19.65
C ILE A 204 -12.01 2.26 -20.65
N GLN A 205 -12.30 2.58 -21.92
CA GLN A 205 -12.45 1.58 -22.97
C GLN A 205 -11.15 0.81 -23.20
N GLU A 206 -10.00 1.48 -23.21
CA GLU A 206 -8.67 0.86 -23.33
C GLU A 206 -8.36 -0.16 -22.22
N VAL A 207 -8.99 -0.04 -21.05
CA VAL A 207 -8.88 -1.03 -19.97
C VAL A 207 -9.83 -2.20 -20.19
N LEU A 208 -11.07 -1.91 -20.61
CA LEU A 208 -12.09 -2.93 -20.87
C LEU A 208 -11.77 -3.81 -22.09
N ASP A 209 -11.06 -3.26 -23.08
CA ASP A 209 -10.64 -3.99 -24.29
C ASP A 209 -9.48 -4.96 -24.03
N ARG A 210 -8.80 -4.86 -22.87
CA ARG A 210 -7.71 -5.77 -22.51
C ARG A 210 -8.28 -7.15 -22.20
N PRO A 211 -7.54 -8.23 -22.50
CA PRO A 211 -7.99 -9.58 -22.18
C PRO A 211 -8.16 -9.76 -20.65
N GLY A 212 -9.28 -10.37 -20.29
CA GLY A 212 -9.69 -10.64 -18.90
C GLY A 212 -10.65 -9.58 -18.33
N ASN A 213 -11.22 -9.87 -17.16
CA ASN A 213 -12.13 -8.95 -16.47
C ASN A 213 -11.34 -7.84 -15.76
N LYS A 214 -10.80 -6.88 -16.52
CA LYS A 214 -10.01 -5.78 -15.97
C LYS A 214 -10.92 -4.69 -15.42
N TYR A 215 -10.63 -4.25 -14.20
CA TYR A 215 -11.42 -3.22 -13.53
C TYR A 215 -11.11 -1.82 -14.11
N PRO A 216 -12.12 -1.05 -14.57
CA PRO A 216 -11.95 0.30 -15.12
C PRO A 216 -11.79 1.35 -14.01
N GLY A 217 -10.72 1.21 -13.24
CA GLY A 217 -10.39 2.08 -12.11
C GLY A 217 -9.09 1.65 -11.44
N MET A 218 -8.89 2.11 -10.21
CA MET A 218 -7.78 1.68 -9.37
C MET A 218 -8.28 0.65 -8.36
N GLN A 219 -7.57 -0.46 -8.23
CA GLN A 219 -7.90 -1.51 -7.25
C GLN A 219 -6.64 -2.12 -6.67
N VAL A 220 -6.73 -2.53 -5.41
CA VAL A 220 -5.72 -3.29 -4.70
C VAL A 220 -6.33 -4.55 -4.10
N GLY A 221 -5.62 -5.66 -4.24
CA GLY A 221 -6.18 -6.97 -3.93
C GLY A 221 -7.22 -7.44 -4.94
N SER A 222 -7.87 -8.55 -4.64
CA SER A 222 -8.92 -9.15 -5.45
C SER A 222 -9.68 -10.18 -4.62
N LEU A 223 -11.00 -10.20 -4.74
CA LEU A 223 -11.82 -11.24 -4.10
C LEU A 223 -11.82 -12.56 -4.87
N GLU A 224 -11.49 -12.55 -6.16
CA GLU A 224 -11.59 -13.72 -7.04
C GLU A 224 -10.26 -14.47 -7.17
N VAL A 225 -9.14 -13.76 -7.06
CA VAL A 225 -7.80 -14.31 -7.29
C VAL A 225 -6.87 -13.92 -6.15
N ALA A 226 -6.15 -14.90 -5.61
CA ALA A 226 -5.08 -14.66 -4.64
C ALA A 226 -3.87 -14.01 -5.33
N ASN A 227 -3.90 -12.68 -5.50
CA ASN A 227 -2.87 -11.88 -6.17
C ASN A 227 -1.82 -11.29 -5.21
N ASN A 228 -1.70 -11.83 -3.99
CA ASN A 228 -0.83 -11.30 -2.94
C ASN A 228 -1.09 -9.81 -2.62
N ASN A 229 -2.34 -9.36 -2.70
CA ASN A 229 -2.76 -7.98 -2.45
C ASN A 229 -2.12 -6.97 -3.42
N ALA A 230 -1.78 -7.39 -4.64
CA ALA A 230 -1.20 -6.53 -5.67
C ALA A 230 -2.18 -5.45 -6.14
N GLY A 231 -1.63 -4.29 -6.52
CA GLY A 231 -2.38 -3.23 -7.18
C GLY A 231 -2.49 -3.51 -8.68
N ASN A 232 -3.56 -3.05 -9.34
CA ASN A 232 -3.68 -3.20 -10.80
C ASN A 232 -2.78 -2.25 -11.62
N TRP A 233 -1.98 -1.43 -10.95
CA TRP A 233 -0.97 -0.52 -11.52
C TRP A 233 0.47 -1.09 -11.43
N GLU A 234 0.66 -2.22 -10.74
CA GLU A 234 1.92 -2.96 -10.64
C GLU A 234 2.09 -3.90 -11.83
#